data_AF-A0A9D0XT01-F1
#
_entry.id   AF-A0A9D0XT01-F1
#
_cell.length_a   1.000
_cell.length_b   1.000
_cell.length_c   1.000
_cell.angle_alpha   90.00
_cell.angle_beta   90.00
_cell.angle_gamma   90.00
#
_symmetry.space_group_name_H-M   'P 1'
#
loop_
_entity.id
_entity.type
_entity.pdbx_description
1 polymer ?
#
loop_
_entity_poly.entity_id
_entity_poly.type
_entity_poly.pdbx_seq_one_letter_code
_entity_poly.pdbx_strand_id
1 'polypeptide(L)'
;MSENFVDQDPQETQEWLDALEAVVSFEGSEKAQHIIATLIEKARVHGIDIPYSANTPYCNTIAEEDQAHYPGNQSLEQKMRAILRWNAMAIVSGANKNT
;
A
#
# COMPACT_ATOMS: atom_id res chain seq x y z
N MET A 1 14.90 -10.77 0.33
CA MET A 1 15.64 -11.59 -0.65
C MET A 1 14.81 -12.82 -0.90
N SER A 2 14.08 -12.88 -2.00
CA SER A 2 13.41 -14.11 -2.39
C SER A 2 14.46 -15.06 -2.95
N GLU A 3 14.62 -16.22 -2.31
CA GLU A 3 15.27 -17.37 -2.95
C GLU A 3 14.62 -17.58 -4.32
N ASN A 4 15.40 -17.84 -5.35
CA ASN A 4 14.88 -18.19 -6.67
C ASN A 4 14.16 -19.54 -6.57
N PHE A 5 12.87 -19.52 -6.23
CA PHE A 5 12.00 -20.66 -6.37
C PHE A 5 11.91 -20.99 -7.87
N VAL A 6 12.38 -22.19 -8.25
CA VAL A 6 12.27 -22.68 -9.63
C VAL A 6 10.97 -23.44 -9.75
N ASP A 7 9.97 -22.76 -10.30
CA ASP A 7 8.67 -23.35 -10.58
C ASP A 7 8.78 -24.47 -11.63
N GLN A 8 8.31 -25.66 -11.27
CA GLN A 8 8.34 -26.84 -12.15
C GLN A 8 7.13 -26.88 -13.10
N ASP A 9 6.04 -26.20 -12.74
CA ASP A 9 4.82 -26.08 -13.54
C ASP A 9 4.34 -24.62 -13.58
N PRO A 10 5.01 -23.76 -14.36
CA PRO A 10 4.61 -22.36 -14.47
C PRO A 10 3.23 -22.18 -15.11
N GLN A 11 2.72 -23.19 -15.82
CA GLN A 11 1.37 -23.13 -16.39
C GLN A 11 0.33 -23.24 -15.28
N GLU A 12 0.47 -24.21 -14.38
CA GLU A 12 -0.42 -24.32 -13.22
C GLU A 12 -0.43 -23.01 -12.41
N THR A 13 0.76 -22.46 -12.08
CA THR A 13 0.86 -21.19 -11.36
C THR A 13 0.12 -20.06 -12.09
N GLN A 14 0.25 -19.97 -13.41
CA GLN A 14 -0.47 -18.97 -14.21
C GLN A 14 -1.99 -19.19 -14.16
N GLU A 15 -2.46 -20.43 -14.25
CA GLU A 15 -3.89 -20.75 -14.16
C GLU A 15 -4.49 -20.33 -12.80
N TRP A 16 -3.75 -20.52 -11.70
CA TRP A 16 -4.17 -20.05 -10.38
C TRP A 16 -4.19 -18.51 -10.27
N LEU A 17 -3.22 -17.83 -10.86
CA LEU A 17 -3.18 -16.36 -10.91
C LEU A 17 -4.34 -15.79 -11.73
N ASP A 18 -4.58 -16.36 -12.91
CA ASP A 18 -5.67 -15.98 -13.80
C ASP A 18 -7.04 -16.21 -13.12
N ALA A 19 -7.19 -17.32 -12.39
CA ALA A 19 -8.39 -17.60 -11.63
C ALA A 19 -8.63 -16.57 -10.52
N LEU A 20 -7.57 -16.14 -9.81
CA LEU A 20 -7.67 -15.10 -8.80
C LEU A 20 -8.08 -13.75 -9.43
N GLU A 21 -7.48 -13.38 -10.55
CA GLU A 21 -7.81 -12.15 -11.28
C GLU A 21 -9.25 -12.15 -11.80
N ALA A 22 -9.73 -13.30 -12.28
CA ALA A 22 -11.12 -13.48 -12.67
C ALA A 22 -12.07 -13.27 -11.48
N VAL A 23 -11.79 -13.86 -10.31
CA VAL A 23 -12.62 -13.65 -9.12
C VAL A 23 -12.66 -12.17 -8.73
N VAL A 24 -11.51 -11.48 -8.71
CA VAL A 24 -11.45 -10.05 -8.40
C VAL A 24 -12.31 -9.23 -9.37
N SER A 25 -12.25 -9.57 -10.66
CA SER A 25 -12.96 -8.85 -11.73
C SER A 25 -14.48 -9.09 -11.74
N PHE A 26 -14.92 -10.33 -11.48
CA PHE A 26 -16.34 -10.72 -11.59
C PHE A 26 -17.09 -10.73 -10.26
N GLU A 27 -16.46 -11.15 -9.16
CA GLU A 27 -17.08 -11.30 -7.83
C GLU A 27 -16.63 -10.21 -6.84
N GLY A 28 -15.57 -9.48 -7.14
CA GLY A 28 -15.07 -8.36 -6.34
C GLY A 28 -14.05 -8.74 -5.27
N SER A 29 -13.54 -7.71 -4.60
CA SER A 29 -12.42 -7.80 -3.65
C SER A 29 -12.76 -8.56 -2.37
N GLU A 30 -13.99 -8.46 -1.85
CA GLU A 30 -14.43 -9.17 -0.64
C GLU A 30 -14.36 -10.69 -0.82
N LYS A 31 -14.81 -11.20 -1.98
CA LYS A 31 -14.74 -12.63 -2.29
C LYS A 31 -13.31 -13.12 -2.42
N ALA A 32 -12.46 -12.36 -3.12
CA ALA A 32 -11.05 -12.71 -3.29
C ALA A 32 -10.33 -12.79 -1.93
N GLN A 33 -10.57 -11.83 -1.02
CA GLN A 33 -10.05 -11.86 0.34
C GLN A 33 -10.50 -13.11 1.11
N HIS A 34 -11.77 -13.50 1.00
CA HIS A 34 -12.28 -14.70 1.65
C HIS A 34 -11.60 -15.98 1.13
N ILE A 35 -11.39 -16.09 -0.18
CA ILE A 35 -10.71 -17.25 -0.79
C ILE A 35 -9.25 -17.32 -0.32
N ILE A 36 -8.51 -16.20 -0.38
CA ILE A 36 -7.12 -16.14 0.07
C ILE A 36 -7.00 -16.53 1.56
N ALA A 37 -7.86 -15.97 2.41
CA ALA A 37 -7.87 -16.31 3.84
C ALA A 37 -8.14 -17.80 4.08
N THR A 38 -9.07 -18.39 3.32
CA THR A 38 -9.40 -19.82 3.41
C THR A 38 -8.25 -20.70 2.94
N LEU A 39 -7.55 -20.31 1.87
CA LEU A 39 -6.37 -21.02 1.37
C LEU A 39 -5.22 -20.99 2.38
N ILE A 40 -4.94 -19.83 2.98
CA ILE A 40 -3.93 -19.69 4.04
C ILE A 40 -4.27 -20.59 5.23
N GLU A 41 -5.53 -20.62 5.66
CA GLU A 41 -5.95 -21.48 6.77
C GLU A 41 -5.79 -22.97 6.45
N LYS A 42 -6.17 -23.40 5.24
CA LYS A 42 -5.94 -24.79 4.81
C LYS A 42 -4.45 -25.12 4.75
N ALA A 43 -3.62 -24.22 4.23
CA ALA A 43 -2.18 -24.41 4.16
C ALA A 43 -1.56 -24.61 5.56
N ARG A 44 -2.03 -23.86 6.57
CA ARG A 44 -1.63 -24.04 7.98
C ARG A 44 -2.02 -25.42 8.52
N VAL A 45 -3.22 -25.90 8.21
CA VAL A 45 -3.67 -27.26 8.61
C VAL A 45 -2.77 -28.34 7.99
N HIS A 46 -2.25 -28.10 6.79
CA HIS A 46 -1.29 -28.98 6.12
C HIS A 46 0.17 -28.77 6.57
N GLY A 47 0.42 -27.94 7.58
CA GLY A 47 1.76 -27.72 8.15
C GLY A 47 2.65 -26.80 7.32
N ILE A 48 2.10 -26.07 6.35
CA ILE A 48 2.83 -25.06 5.59
C ILE A 48 2.93 -23.81 6.45
N ASP A 49 4.16 -23.48 6.89
CA ASP A 49 4.43 -22.28 7.68
C ASP A 49 4.39 -21.04 6.77
N ILE A 50 3.25 -20.34 6.79
CA ILE A 50 3.09 -19.07 6.09
C ILE A 50 3.34 -17.96 7.12
N PRO A 51 4.51 -17.28 7.07
CA PRO A 51 4.78 -16.18 7.98
C PRO A 51 3.71 -15.11 7.76
N TYR A 52 3.02 -14.73 8.84
CA TYR A 52 2.07 -13.63 8.82
C TYR A 52 2.82 -12.34 8.44
N SER A 53 2.65 -11.89 7.20
CA SER A 53 3.15 -10.60 6.77
C SER A 53 2.12 -9.53 7.16
N ALA A 54 2.35 -8.90 8.31
CA ALA A 54 1.61 -7.70 8.73
C ALA A 54 1.91 -6.48 7.84
N ASN A 55 2.84 -6.61 6.90
CA ASN A 55 3.26 -5.51 6.04
C ASN A 55 2.26 -5.35 4.90
N THR A 56 1.62 -4.19 4.88
CA THR A 56 0.93 -3.70 3.70
C THR A 56 1.94 -3.34 2.61
N PRO A 57 1.54 -3.29 1.33
CA PRO A 57 2.42 -2.82 0.26
C PRO A 57 2.97 -1.42 0.57
N TYR A 58 4.18 -1.12 0.08
CA TYR A 58 4.80 0.20 0.24
C TYR A 58 4.20 1.21 -0.73
N CYS A 59 2.90 1.49 -0.55
CA CYS A 59 2.12 2.47 -1.28
C CYS A 59 1.12 3.15 -0.33
N ASN A 60 0.47 4.21 -0.81
CA ASN A 60 -0.60 4.85 -0.04
C ASN A 60 -1.77 3.88 0.13
N THR A 61 -2.36 3.87 1.33
CA THR A 61 -3.50 2.99 1.66
C THR A 61 -4.79 3.39 0.94
N ILE A 62 -4.94 4.66 0.56
CA ILE A 62 -6.10 5.20 -0.17
C ILE A 62 -5.70 5.37 -1.63
N ALA A 63 -6.45 4.74 -2.54
CA ALA A 63 -6.27 4.85 -3.98
C ALA A 63 -6.72 6.24 -4.49
N GLU A 64 -6.30 6.60 -5.70
CA GLU A 64 -6.65 7.89 -6.30
C GLU A 64 -8.16 8.01 -6.56
N GLU A 65 -8.81 6.93 -7.00
CA GLU A 65 -10.26 6.88 -7.21
C GLU A 65 -11.09 7.00 -5.92
N ASP A 66 -10.55 6.56 -4.78
CA ASP A 66 -11.19 6.62 -3.47
C ASP A 66 -10.90 7.94 -2.73
N GLN A 67 -10.01 8.76 -3.29
CA GLN A 67 -9.59 10.00 -2.65
C GLN A 67 -10.70 11.06 -2.74
N ALA A 68 -11.18 11.51 -1.59
CA ALA A 68 -12.18 12.58 -1.52
C ALA A 68 -11.65 13.90 -2.13
N HIS A 69 -12.56 14.66 -2.75
CA HIS A 69 -12.23 15.97 -3.28
C HIS A 69 -11.74 16.92 -2.18
N TYR A 70 -10.65 17.63 -2.44
CA TYR A 70 -10.09 18.55 -1.45
C TYR A 70 -10.98 19.78 -1.27
N PRO A 71 -11.43 20.11 -0.05
CA PRO A 71 -12.43 21.17 0.15
C PRO A 71 -11.85 22.60 0.11
N GLY A 72 -10.52 22.75 0.22
CA GLY A 72 -9.86 24.05 0.37
C GLY A 72 -9.31 24.64 -0.94
N ASN A 73 -8.78 25.87 -0.84
CA ASN A 73 -8.08 26.52 -1.95
C ASN A 73 -6.57 26.26 -1.85
N GLN A 74 -6.11 25.26 -2.58
CA GLN A 74 -4.71 24.81 -2.54
C GLN A 74 -3.71 25.92 -2.91
N SER A 75 -4.05 26.79 -3.87
CA SER A 75 -3.19 27.90 -4.29
C SER A 75 -2.97 28.94 -3.19
N LEU A 76 -4.01 29.25 -2.42
CA LEU A 76 -3.92 30.16 -1.29
C LEU A 76 -3.13 29.52 -0.14
N GLU A 77 -3.43 28.26 0.19
CA GLU A 77 -2.76 27.52 1.25
C GLU A 77 -1.28 27.32 0.97
N GLN A 78 -0.90 27.08 -0.29
CA GLN A 78 0.51 26.96 -0.68
C GLN A 78 1.27 28.27 -0.41
N LYS A 79 0.68 29.42 -0.73
CA LYS A 79 1.28 30.74 -0.43
C LYS A 79 1.42 30.95 1.08
N MET A 80 0.38 30.64 1.85
CA MET A 80 0.42 30.73 3.31
C MET A 80 1.49 29.82 3.91
N ARG A 81 1.57 28.55 3.45
CA ARG A 81 2.57 27.58 3.89
C ARG A 81 4.00 28.04 3.56
N ALA A 82 4.22 28.67 2.42
CA ALA A 82 5.51 29.22 2.04
C ALA A 82 5.95 30.35 2.98
N ILE A 83 5.06 31.31 3.27
CA ILE A 83 5.33 32.41 4.20
C ILE A 83 5.64 31.87 5.60
N LEU A 84 4.84 30.93 6.10
CA LEU A 84 5.05 30.30 7.40
C LEU A 84 6.42 29.61 7.50
N ARG A 85 6.80 28.83 6.48
CA ARG A 85 8.12 28.16 6.44
C ARG A 85 9.26 29.16 6.40
N TRP A 86 9.14 30.22 5.61
CA TRP A 86 10.17 31.25 5.53
C TRP A 86 10.34 31.98 6.87
N ASN A 87 9.23 32.39 7.50
CA ASN A 87 9.26 33.04 8.82
C ASN A 87 9.89 32.12 9.87
N ALA A 88 9.55 30.83 9.88
CA ALA A 88 10.14 29.86 10.78
C ALA A 88 11.67 29.76 10.60
N MET A 89 12.14 29.66 9.35
CA MET A 89 13.58 29.63 9.05
C MET A 89 14.27 30.94 9.46
N ALA A 90 13.64 32.09 9.23
CA ALA A 90 14.19 33.39 9.60
C ALA A 90 14.35 33.54 11.12
N ILE A 91 13.37 33.10 11.91
CA ILE A 91 13.43 33.11 13.38
C ILE A 91 14.58 32.23 13.87
N VAL A 92 14.68 30.99 13.37
CA VAL A 92 15.74 30.05 13.79
C VAL A 92 17.12 30.55 13.36
N SER A 93 17.26 31.03 12.13
CA SER A 93 18.52 31.60 11.64
C SER A 93 18.93 32.84 12.45
N GLY A 94 17.97 33.68 12.83
CA GLY A 94 18.21 34.85 13.69
C GLY A 94 18.69 34.46 15.08
N ALA A 95 18.08 33.45 15.71
CA ALA A 95 18.51 32.94 17.00
C ALA A 95 19.93 32.35 16.94
N ASN A 96 20.22 31.54 15.91
CA ASN A 96 21.53 30.91 15.74
C ASN A 96 22.66 31.93 15.56
N LYS A 97 22.40 33.14 15.07
CA LYS A 97 23.41 34.20 14.91
C LYS A 97 23.82 34.87 16.23
N ASN A 98 23.01 34.73 17.28
CA ASN A 98 23.24 35.33 18.60
C ASN A 98 23.77 34.32 19.63
N THR A 99 24.21 33.15 19.17
CA THR A 99 24.84 32.07 19.95
C THR A 99 26.25 31.88 19.42
#